data_AF-F0NQ32-F1
#
_entry.id   AF-F0NQ32-F1
#
_cell.length_a   1.000
_cell.length_b   1.000
_cell.length_c   1.000
_cell.angle_alpha   90.00
_cell.angle_beta   90.00
_cell.angle_gamma   90.00
#
_symmetry.space_group_name_H-M   'P 1'
#
loop_
_entity.id
_entity.type
_entity.pdbx_description
1 polymer ?
#
loop_
_entity_poly.entity_id
_entity_poly.type
_entity_poly.pdbx_seq_one_letter_code
_entity_poly.pdbx_strand_id
1 'polypeptide(L)'
;MRIISIKLTEEEYKELEERARKEGFVLLSDFVKSLIFSTSSYSHDSQVDNTQVVSRIEKKMQDMINPFTSQIDELKQKIAILTERIEILEEKLGEIKDTTKDMNKKPKKSFESKSVNIKSEPQHKKTAIDILRDQGVIYESELKLNNPDAFFDKLETQGAIVITTDPERIAIDSNFYEEFKKKIASISTSDEIEVQKYLTKQEYKLFQKLRQYSVIYFDADSKSWKFVS
;
A
#
# COMPACT_ATOMS: atom_id res chain seq x y z
N MET A 1 -51.90 21.35 28.34
CA MET A 1 -51.36 20.85 27.05
C MET A 1 -50.94 22.03 26.21
N ARG A 2 -49.79 21.94 25.51
CA ARG A 2 -49.40 22.93 24.51
C ARG A 2 -49.70 22.34 23.12
N ILE A 3 -50.29 23.12 22.23
CA ILE A 3 -50.70 22.68 20.90
C ILE A 3 -49.78 23.33 19.87
N ILE A 4 -49.23 22.54 18.96
CA ILE A 4 -48.49 23.00 17.79
C ILE A 4 -49.37 22.76 16.57
N SER A 5 -49.64 23.81 15.80
CA SER A 5 -50.38 23.74 14.54
C SER A 5 -49.44 24.12 13.39
N ILE A 6 -49.39 23.29 12.36
CA ILE A 6 -48.58 23.50 11.15
C ILE A 6 -49.54 23.55 9.97
N LYS A 7 -49.44 24.60 9.15
CA LYS A 7 -50.22 24.74 7.93
C LYS A 7 -49.38 24.24 6.76
N LEU A 8 -49.86 23.21 6.10
CA LEU A 8 -49.22 22.60 4.93
C LEU A 8 -50.13 22.79 3.71
N THR A 9 -49.51 22.84 2.53
CA THR A 9 -50.24 22.68 1.27
C THR A 9 -50.71 21.22 1.11
N GLU A 10 -51.68 21.00 0.21
CA GLU A 10 -52.23 19.67 -0.02
C GLU A 10 -51.18 18.68 -0.56
N GLU A 11 -50.24 19.19 -1.36
CA GLU A 11 -49.10 18.42 -1.88
C GLU A 11 -48.12 18.01 -0.77
N GLU A 12 -47.72 18.96 0.09
CA GLU A 12 -46.81 18.70 1.22
C GLU A 12 -47.42 17.72 2.22
N TYR A 13 -48.72 17.84 2.50
CA TYR A 13 -49.42 16.93 3.40
C TYR A 13 -49.42 15.49 2.86
N LYS A 14 -49.73 15.34 1.57
CA LYS A 14 -49.76 14.03 0.90
C LYS A 14 -48.37 13.37 0.87
N GLU A 15 -47.33 14.15 0.62
CA GLU A 15 -45.96 13.65 0.66
C GLU A 15 -45.57 13.15 2.07
N LEU A 16 -45.97 13.88 3.10
CA LEU A 16 -45.74 13.52 4.50
C LEU A 16 -46.47 12.22 4.88
N GLU A 17 -47.69 12.04 4.39
CA GLU A 17 -48.47 10.81 4.59
C GLU A 17 -47.84 9.59 3.90
N GLU A 18 -47.38 9.75 2.66
CA GLU A 18 -46.69 8.68 1.94
C GLU A 18 -45.37 8.29 2.60
N ARG A 19 -44.60 9.27 3.09
CA ARG A 19 -43.37 9.00 3.85
C ARG A 19 -43.66 8.28 5.16
N ALA A 20 -44.68 8.71 5.91
CA ALA A 20 -45.11 8.04 7.14
C ALA A 20 -45.49 6.57 6.88
N ARG A 21 -46.24 6.31 5.80
CA ARG A 21 -46.63 4.94 5.41
C ARG A 21 -45.44 4.10 4.96
N LYS A 22 -44.48 4.67 4.23
CA LYS A 22 -43.22 4.00 3.84
C LYS A 22 -42.38 3.61 5.04
N GLU A 23 -42.35 4.44 6.08
CA GLU A 23 -41.66 4.15 7.33
C GLU A 23 -42.47 3.29 8.31
N GLY A 24 -43.70 2.89 7.95
CA GLY A 24 -44.53 1.97 8.73
C GLY A 24 -45.36 2.60 9.84
N PHE A 25 -45.49 3.92 9.87
CA PHE A 25 -46.33 4.62 10.84
C PHE A 25 -47.80 4.60 10.41
N VAL A 26 -48.70 4.30 11.36
CA VAL A 26 -50.16 4.28 11.15
C VAL A 26 -50.78 5.67 11.32
N LEU A 27 -50.22 6.49 12.21
CA LEU A 27 -50.69 7.84 12.53
C LEU A 27 -49.65 8.88 12.11
N LEU A 28 -50.07 9.85 11.28
CA LEU A 28 -49.21 10.94 10.84
C LEU A 28 -48.68 11.78 12.02
N SER A 29 -49.46 11.92 13.08
CA SER A 29 -49.05 12.64 14.29
C SER A 29 -47.83 12.02 14.97
N ASP A 30 -47.71 10.69 14.93
CA ASP A 30 -46.61 9.99 15.58
C ASP A 30 -45.35 9.99 14.71
N PHE A 31 -45.52 9.96 13.39
CA PHE A 31 -44.44 10.21 12.44
C PHE A 31 -43.89 11.65 12.55
N VAL A 32 -44.76 12.65 12.69
CA VAL A 32 -44.31 14.04 12.88
C VAL A 32 -43.60 14.22 14.22
N LYS A 33 -44.09 13.56 15.29
CA LYS A 33 -43.37 13.53 16.57
C LYS A 33 -42.00 12.86 16.44
N SER A 34 -41.92 11.68 15.81
CA SER A 34 -40.65 10.99 15.63
C SER A 34 -39.68 11.82 14.79
N LEU A 35 -40.14 12.54 13.77
CA LEU A 35 -39.29 13.44 12.99
C LEU A 35 -38.75 14.60 13.84
N ILE A 36 -39.61 15.25 14.63
CA ILE A 36 -39.22 16.36 15.52
C ILE A 36 -38.24 15.88 16.63
N PHE A 37 -38.49 14.71 17.21
CA PHE A 37 -37.69 14.18 18.33
C PHE A 37 -36.48 13.34 17.89
N SER A 38 -36.47 12.77 16.68
CA SER A 38 -35.30 12.07 16.11
C SER A 38 -34.14 13.03 15.89
N THR A 39 -34.42 14.25 15.41
CA THR A 39 -33.42 15.32 15.33
C THR A 39 -32.92 15.81 16.69
N SER A 40 -33.67 15.54 17.77
CA SER A 40 -33.32 15.90 19.14
C SER A 40 -32.82 14.71 19.97
N SER A 41 -32.61 13.52 19.38
CA SER A 41 -32.25 12.29 20.10
C SER A 41 -30.83 12.26 20.68
N TYR A 42 -30.15 13.41 20.76
CA TYR A 42 -29.01 13.64 21.65
C TYR A 42 -29.43 14.28 22.97
N SER A 43 -30.49 13.82 23.62
CA SER A 43 -30.59 13.88 25.09
C SER A 43 -31.91 13.32 25.59
N HIS A 44 -31.78 12.37 26.52
CA HIS A 44 -32.82 11.90 27.44
C HIS A 44 -33.97 11.11 26.80
N ASP A 45 -33.89 9.78 26.86
CA ASP A 45 -34.55 9.00 27.93
C ASP A 45 -34.61 7.51 27.54
N SER A 46 -33.79 6.66 28.17
CA SER A 46 -33.87 5.17 28.12
C SER A 46 -32.79 4.54 29.03
N GLN A 47 -32.90 4.73 30.35
CA GLN A 47 -31.89 4.25 31.31
C GLN A 47 -32.18 2.89 31.97
N VAL A 48 -33.19 2.12 31.55
CA VAL A 48 -33.59 0.91 32.32
C VAL A 48 -33.25 -0.44 31.65
N ASP A 49 -32.83 -0.48 30.37
CA ASP A 49 -32.46 -1.75 29.70
C ASP A 49 -31.02 -1.83 29.16
N ASN A 50 -30.30 -0.70 29.10
CA ASN A 50 -28.94 -0.67 28.55
C ASN A 50 -27.89 -1.31 29.46
N THR A 51 -28.04 -1.30 30.78
CA THR A 51 -26.98 -1.78 31.70
C THR A 51 -26.73 -3.30 31.60
N GLN A 52 -27.78 -4.09 31.36
CA GLN A 52 -27.65 -5.54 31.16
C GLN A 52 -27.12 -5.88 29.77
N VAL A 53 -27.48 -5.10 28.75
CA VAL A 53 -26.95 -5.25 27.39
C VAL A 53 -25.48 -4.84 27.34
N VAL A 54 -25.11 -3.72 27.97
CA VAL A 54 -23.73 -3.24 28.08
C VAL A 54 -22.85 -4.25 28.81
N SER A 55 -23.28 -4.85 29.92
CA SER A 55 -22.46 -5.86 30.62
C SER A 55 -22.28 -7.16 29.83
N ARG A 56 -23.29 -7.58 29.04
CA ARG A 56 -23.15 -8.73 28.12
C ARG A 56 -22.22 -8.41 26.95
N ILE A 57 -22.29 -7.18 26.43
CA ILE A 57 -21.38 -6.70 25.39
C ILE A 57 -19.97 -6.60 25.94
N GLU A 58 -19.77 -6.04 27.13
CA GLU A 58 -18.47 -5.92 27.79
C GLU A 58 -17.83 -7.28 28.02
N LYS A 59 -18.59 -8.26 28.52
CA LYS A 59 -18.08 -9.63 28.69
C LYS A 59 -17.73 -10.28 27.34
N LYS A 60 -18.57 -10.12 26.32
CA LYS A 60 -18.29 -10.64 24.98
C LYS A 60 -17.10 -9.95 24.33
N MET A 61 -16.92 -8.65 24.56
CA MET A 61 -15.75 -7.90 24.12
C MET A 61 -14.50 -8.37 24.86
N GLN A 62 -14.57 -8.61 26.17
CA GLN A 62 -13.46 -9.15 26.95
C GLN A 62 -13.07 -10.56 26.49
N ASP A 63 -14.05 -11.43 26.23
CA ASP A 63 -13.82 -12.77 25.71
C ASP A 63 -13.21 -12.74 24.29
N MET A 64 -13.56 -11.73 23.48
CA MET A 64 -12.95 -11.51 22.16
C MET A 64 -11.56 -10.86 22.25
N ILE A 65 -11.32 -9.98 23.23
CA ILE A 65 -10.06 -9.26 23.42
C ILE A 65 -9.00 -10.17 24.03
N ASN A 66 -9.35 -11.06 24.96
CA ASN A 66 -8.40 -11.96 25.63
C ASN A 66 -7.53 -12.77 24.64
N PRO A 67 -8.08 -13.41 23.58
CA PRO A 67 -7.27 -14.04 22.54
C PRO A 67 -6.31 -13.08 21.82
N PHE A 68 -6.74 -11.86 21.54
CA PHE A 68 -5.87 -10.85 20.91
C PHE A 68 -4.78 -10.39 21.87
N THR A 69 -5.07 -10.24 23.16
CA THR A 69 -4.07 -9.93 24.20
C THR A 69 -2.99 -11.01 24.25
N SER A 70 -3.39 -12.29 24.25
CA SER A 70 -2.43 -13.40 24.22
C SER A 70 -1.59 -13.42 22.94
N GLN A 71 -2.20 -13.19 21.77
CA GLN A 71 -1.47 -13.11 20.50
C GLN A 71 -0.50 -11.92 20.47
N ILE A 72 -0.88 -10.78 21.06
CA ILE A 72 -0.01 -9.62 21.21
C ILE A 72 1.18 -9.95 22.10
N ASP A 73 0.97 -10.66 23.20
CA ASP A 73 2.06 -11.04 24.11
C ASP A 73 2.99 -12.08 23.49
N GLU A 74 2.46 -13.07 22.74
CA GLU A 74 3.26 -13.97 21.92
C GLU A 74 4.07 -13.22 20.86
N LEU A 75 3.48 -12.21 20.21
CA LEU A 75 4.16 -11.40 19.22
C LEU A 75 5.27 -10.56 19.85
N LYS A 76 5.05 -9.96 21.02
CA LYS A 76 6.10 -9.26 21.79
C LYS A 76 7.25 -10.19 22.12
N GLN A 77 6.97 -11.43 22.57
CA GLN A 77 8.01 -12.43 22.83
C GLN A 77 8.78 -12.79 21.57
N LYS A 78 8.10 -13.02 20.45
CA LYS A 78 8.74 -13.31 19.15
C LYS A 78 9.61 -12.14 18.70
N ILE A 79 9.15 -10.90 18.85
CA ILE A 79 9.93 -9.70 18.53
C ILE A 79 11.18 -9.63 19.41
N ALA A 80 11.06 -9.85 20.73
CA ALA A 80 12.22 -9.85 21.62
C ALA A 80 13.27 -10.90 21.22
N ILE A 81 12.83 -12.14 20.94
CA ILE A 81 13.71 -13.23 20.47
C ILE A 81 14.35 -12.88 19.12
N LEU A 82 13.61 -12.27 18.20
CA LEU A 82 14.14 -11.86 16.91
C LEU A 82 15.16 -10.73 17.04
N THR A 83 14.89 -9.73 17.89
CA THR A 83 15.84 -8.65 18.18
C THR A 83 17.14 -9.20 18.76
N GLU A 84 17.06 -10.10 19.75
CA GLU A 84 18.24 -10.76 20.33
C GLU A 84 19.01 -11.58 19.27
N ARG A 85 18.31 -12.33 18.41
CA ARG A 85 18.95 -13.07 17.31
C ARG A 85 19.61 -12.15 16.29
N ILE A 86 19.00 -11.01 15.98
CA ILE A 86 19.58 -10.01 15.07
C ILE A 86 20.84 -9.44 15.70
N GLU A 87 20.81 -9.07 16.98
CA GLU A 87 21.99 -8.55 17.68
C GLU A 87 23.15 -9.56 17.68
N ILE A 88 22.88 -10.84 17.97
CA ILE A 88 23.88 -11.92 17.88
C ILE A 88 24.42 -12.09 16.45
N LEU A 89 23.57 -11.98 15.43
CA LEU A 89 23.98 -12.09 14.03
C LEU A 89 24.81 -10.87 13.59
N GLU A 90 24.44 -9.67 14.03
CA GLU A 90 25.19 -8.44 13.77
C GLU A 90 26.57 -8.47 14.44
N GLU A 91 26.66 -8.97 15.67
CA GLU A 91 27.92 -9.18 16.39
C GLU A 91 28.83 -10.17 15.62
N LYS A 92 28.31 -11.34 15.27
CA LYS A 92 29.04 -12.34 14.47
C LYS A 92 29.47 -11.80 13.10
N LEU A 93 28.61 -11.00 12.45
CA LEU A 93 28.96 -10.36 11.19
C LEU A 93 30.05 -9.29 11.37
N GLY A 94 30.05 -8.59 12.51
CA GLY A 94 31.11 -7.68 12.92
C GLY A 94 32.46 -8.41 13.06
N GLU A 95 32.47 -9.54 13.79
CA GLU A 95 33.68 -10.38 13.95
C GLU A 95 34.21 -10.90 12.60
N ILE A 96 33.32 -11.30 11.69
CA ILE A 96 33.70 -11.75 10.33
C ILE A 96 34.23 -10.58 9.48
N LYS A 97 33.69 -9.36 9.65
CA LYS A 97 34.17 -8.16 8.95
C LYS A 97 35.52 -7.67 9.49
N ASP A 98 35.77 -7.81 10.78
CA ASP A 98 37.04 -7.42 11.39
C ASP A 98 38.16 -8.43 11.08
N THR A 99 37.85 -9.73 11.05
CA THR A 99 38.79 -10.76 10.58
C THR A 99 39.13 -10.65 9.09
N THR A 100 38.22 -10.14 8.25
CA THR A 100 38.49 -9.87 6.82
C THR A 100 39.21 -8.53 6.57
N LYS A 101 39.08 -7.54 7.46
CA LYS A 101 39.84 -6.28 7.38
C LYS A 101 41.34 -6.45 7.66
N ASP A 102 41.73 -7.42 8.49
CA ASP A 102 43.15 -7.66 8.80
C ASP A 102 43.93 -8.39 7.69
N MET A 103 43.26 -8.94 6.66
CA MET A 103 43.93 -9.59 5.53
C MET A 103 44.25 -8.66 4.34
N ASN A 104 43.81 -7.39 4.33
CA ASN A 104 43.98 -6.50 3.19
C ASN A 104 44.63 -5.14 3.56
N LYS A 105 45.91 -5.18 3.95
CA LYS A 105 46.80 -4.00 4.01
C LYS A 105 47.82 -4.02 2.87
N LYS A 106 47.58 -3.25 1.80
CA LYS A 106 48.56 -2.36 1.10
C LYS A 106 47.93 -1.63 -0.13
N PRO A 107 48.52 -0.52 -0.63
CA PRO A 107 47.85 0.80 -0.65
C PRO A 107 47.84 1.54 -2.01
N LYS A 108 47.30 2.78 -2.00
CA LYS A 108 47.36 3.90 -3.00
C LYS A 108 46.16 3.96 -3.97
N LYS A 109 45.58 5.11 -4.34
CA LYS A 109 45.93 6.53 -4.19
C LYS A 109 44.69 7.41 -4.46
N SER A 110 44.55 8.45 -3.63
CA SER A 110 43.98 9.79 -3.87
C SER A 110 43.29 10.11 -5.21
N PHE A 111 42.03 10.57 -5.13
CA PHE A 111 41.66 11.87 -5.69
C PHE A 111 40.73 12.59 -4.71
N GLU A 112 41.28 13.64 -4.10
CA GLU A 112 40.53 14.61 -3.30
C GLU A 112 39.63 15.44 -4.21
N SER A 113 38.38 15.61 -3.81
CA SER A 113 37.70 16.90 -3.93
C SER A 113 36.81 17.10 -2.71
N LYS A 114 37.35 17.97 -1.85
CA LYS A 114 36.86 18.57 -0.60
C LYS A 114 35.34 18.61 -0.40
N SER A 115 34.94 17.88 0.64
CA SER A 115 33.96 18.20 1.69
C SER A 115 33.25 19.56 1.67
N VAL A 116 31.92 19.50 1.81
CA VAL A 116 31.22 20.32 2.81
C VAL A 116 30.50 19.39 3.80
N ASN A 117 30.77 19.69 5.05
CA ASN A 117 30.42 19.01 6.28
C ASN A 117 28.93 19.14 6.61
N ILE A 118 28.19 18.04 6.74
CA ILE A 118 27.02 17.96 7.63
C ILE A 118 27.07 16.61 8.34
N LYS A 119 27.21 16.68 9.67
CA LYS A 119 26.97 15.59 10.61
C LYS A 119 25.52 15.14 10.47
N SER A 120 25.30 13.93 10.00
CA SER A 120 24.08 13.18 10.27
C SER A 120 24.42 11.69 10.28
N GLU A 121 23.78 11.01 11.22
CA GLU A 121 23.87 9.58 11.54
C GLU A 121 24.00 8.70 10.28
N PRO A 122 24.67 7.54 10.35
CA PRO A 122 24.67 6.58 9.26
C PRO A 122 23.29 5.91 9.22
N GLN A 123 22.26 6.66 8.80
CA GLN A 123 21.13 6.04 8.16
C GLN A 123 21.71 5.32 6.96
N HIS A 124 21.63 4.00 7.00
CA HIS A 124 21.91 3.12 5.89
C HIS A 124 21.02 3.60 4.73
N LYS A 125 21.52 4.53 3.92
CA LYS A 125 20.85 4.96 2.69
C LYS A 125 20.83 3.70 1.86
N LYS A 126 19.70 3.00 1.84
CA LYS A 126 19.45 1.90 0.93
C LYS A 126 19.95 2.37 -0.43
N THR A 127 20.91 1.65 -0.99
CA THR A 127 21.54 2.11 -2.22
C THR A 127 20.48 2.12 -3.32
N ALA A 128 20.67 2.93 -4.37
CA ALA A 128 19.73 2.97 -5.48
C ALA A 128 19.42 1.57 -6.04
N ILE A 129 20.43 0.69 -6.06
CA ILE A 129 20.28 -0.70 -6.47
C ILE A 129 19.54 -1.57 -5.45
N ASP A 130 19.67 -1.32 -4.14
CA ASP A 130 18.89 -2.03 -3.13
C ASP A 130 17.40 -1.66 -3.23
N ILE A 131 17.11 -0.38 -3.49
CA ILE A 131 15.73 0.08 -3.72
C ILE A 131 15.16 -0.55 -4.99
N LEU A 132 15.96 -0.64 -6.06
CA LEU A 132 15.55 -1.30 -7.29
C LEU A 132 15.29 -2.80 -7.07
N ARG A 133 16.11 -3.49 -6.27
CA ARG A 133 15.90 -4.90 -5.92
C ARG A 133 14.65 -5.10 -5.06
N ASP A 134 14.41 -4.20 -4.11
CA ASP A 134 13.22 -4.24 -3.24
C ASP A 134 11.92 -3.97 -4.04
N GLN A 135 11.95 -3.05 -5.01
CA GLN A 135 10.78 -2.62 -5.78
C GLN A 135 10.61 -3.31 -7.14
N GLY A 136 11.66 -3.94 -7.68
CA GLY A 136 11.73 -4.57 -9.00
C GLY A 136 11.79 -3.59 -10.19
N VAL A 137 11.04 -2.49 -10.12
CA VAL A 137 10.92 -1.49 -11.18
C VAL A 137 10.90 -0.08 -10.59
N ILE A 138 11.66 0.83 -11.20
CA ILE A 138 11.70 2.25 -10.85
C ILE A 138 11.38 3.07 -12.10
N TYR A 139 10.44 4.00 -11.97
CA TYR A 139 10.04 4.92 -13.02
C TYR A 139 10.57 6.32 -12.75
N GLU A 140 11.05 7.02 -13.78
CA GLU A 140 11.45 8.42 -13.67
C GLU A 140 10.32 9.30 -13.14
N SER A 141 9.07 9.07 -13.56
CA SER A 141 7.91 9.84 -13.06
C SER A 141 7.67 9.70 -11.55
N GLU A 142 8.11 8.59 -10.93
CA GLU A 142 7.98 8.37 -9.48
C GLU A 142 9.13 9.00 -8.68
N LEU A 143 10.24 9.31 -9.35
CA LEU A 143 11.43 9.89 -8.74
C LEU A 143 11.53 11.39 -9.04
N LYS A 144 11.29 12.22 -8.01
CA LYS A 144 11.59 13.65 -8.07
C LYS A 144 13.08 13.89 -7.79
N LEU A 145 13.94 13.51 -8.74
CA LEU A 145 15.38 13.75 -8.65
C LEU A 145 15.81 14.95 -9.49
N ASN A 146 16.76 15.73 -8.98
CA ASN A 146 17.35 16.86 -9.71
C ASN A 146 18.21 16.44 -10.91
N ASN A 147 18.69 15.19 -10.93
CA ASN A 147 19.50 14.67 -12.02
C ASN A 147 19.16 13.18 -12.28
N PRO A 148 18.12 12.90 -13.08
CA PRO A 148 17.68 11.54 -13.37
C PRO A 148 18.76 10.75 -14.13
N ASP A 149 19.42 11.37 -15.12
CA ASP A 149 20.43 10.71 -15.97
C ASP A 149 21.53 10.04 -15.15
N ALA A 150 22.16 10.76 -14.23
CA ALA A 150 23.22 10.22 -13.37
C ALA A 150 22.73 9.13 -12.39
N PHE A 151 21.42 9.05 -12.13
CA PHE A 151 20.83 8.00 -11.31
C PHE A 151 20.65 6.72 -12.14
N PHE A 152 20.11 6.83 -13.35
CA PHE A 152 19.93 5.71 -14.27
C PHE A 152 21.27 5.13 -14.74
N ASP A 153 22.27 5.98 -15.04
CA ASP A 153 23.62 5.52 -15.41
C ASP A 153 24.27 4.67 -14.31
N LYS A 154 24.03 5.04 -13.04
CA LYS A 154 24.52 4.27 -11.88
C LYS A 154 23.81 2.93 -11.76
N LEU A 155 22.50 2.90 -11.97
CA LEU A 155 21.73 1.67 -11.96
C LEU A 155 22.17 0.74 -13.10
N GLU A 156 22.37 1.27 -14.31
CA GLU A 156 22.86 0.52 -15.46
C GLU A 156 24.24 -0.09 -15.18
N THR A 157 25.18 0.71 -14.64
CA THR A 157 26.51 0.22 -14.23
C THR A 157 26.44 -0.88 -13.16
N GLN A 158 25.38 -0.87 -12.34
CA GLN A 158 25.13 -1.86 -11.29
C GLN A 158 24.31 -3.08 -11.76
N GLY A 159 24.00 -3.16 -13.07
CA GLY A 159 23.34 -4.31 -13.69
C GLY A 159 21.82 -4.17 -13.81
N ALA A 160 21.27 -2.96 -13.70
CA ALA A 160 19.87 -2.70 -14.04
C ALA A 160 19.71 -2.53 -15.56
N ILE A 161 18.56 -2.94 -16.07
CA ILE A 161 18.16 -2.70 -17.45
C ILE A 161 17.39 -1.39 -17.49
N VAL A 162 17.95 -0.37 -18.13
CA VAL A 162 17.30 0.94 -18.31
C VAL A 162 16.67 0.99 -19.69
N ILE A 163 15.35 1.15 -19.74
CA ILE A 163 14.59 1.37 -20.96
C ILE A 163 14.32 2.86 -21.07
N THR A 164 14.86 3.48 -22.12
CA THR A 164 14.57 4.87 -22.46
C THR A 164 13.33 4.89 -23.35
N THR A 165 12.23 5.45 -22.87
CA THR A 165 11.00 5.64 -23.66
C THR A 165 10.76 7.13 -23.91
N ASP A 166 9.93 7.48 -24.92
CA ASP A 166 9.64 8.88 -25.26
C ASP A 166 9.19 9.75 -24.06
N PRO A 167 8.34 9.25 -23.13
CA PRO A 167 7.90 10.06 -21.99
C PRO A 167 8.74 9.89 -20.71
N GLU A 168 9.41 8.76 -20.49
CA GLU A 168 10.16 8.50 -19.25
C GLU A 168 11.24 7.41 -19.38
N ARG A 169 12.27 7.46 -18.52
CA ARG A 169 13.22 6.36 -18.31
C ARG A 169 12.71 5.39 -17.25
N ILE A 170 12.81 4.10 -17.53
CA ILE A 170 12.37 3.03 -16.63
C ILE A 170 13.57 2.14 -16.33
N ALA A 171 13.95 2.05 -15.06
CA ALA A 171 14.95 1.08 -14.60
C ALA A 171 14.25 -0.18 -14.09
N ILE A 172 14.76 -1.32 -14.53
CA ILE A 172 14.23 -2.63 -14.17
C ILE A 172 15.40 -3.47 -13.66
N ASP A 173 15.20 -4.22 -12.58
CA ASP A 173 16.18 -5.20 -12.13
C ASP A 173 16.38 -6.30 -13.20
N SER A 174 17.62 -6.72 -13.47
CA SER A 174 17.91 -7.75 -14.47
C SER A 174 17.18 -9.07 -14.22
N ASN A 175 17.14 -9.56 -12.98
CA ASN A 175 16.45 -10.81 -12.64
C ASN A 175 14.95 -10.66 -12.83
N PHE A 176 14.39 -9.53 -12.39
CA PHE A 176 12.97 -9.22 -12.56
C PHE A 176 12.59 -9.15 -14.04
N TYR A 177 13.42 -8.51 -14.86
CA TYR A 177 13.19 -8.39 -16.29
C TYR A 177 13.22 -9.75 -17.00
N GLU A 178 14.15 -10.64 -16.63
CA GLU A 178 14.20 -11.99 -17.19
C GLU A 178 12.98 -12.84 -16.84
N GLU A 179 12.53 -12.79 -15.58
CA GLU A 179 11.31 -13.48 -15.14
C GLU A 179 10.08 -12.93 -15.87
N PHE A 180 9.98 -11.61 -15.96
CA PHE A 180 8.92 -10.93 -16.70
C PHE A 180 8.91 -11.36 -18.17
N LYS A 181 10.07 -11.39 -18.83
CA LYS A 181 10.22 -11.83 -20.23
C LYS A 181 9.75 -13.27 -20.43
N LYS A 182 10.08 -14.18 -19.51
CA LYS A 182 9.61 -15.58 -19.54
C LYS A 182 8.09 -15.68 -19.37
N LYS A 183 7.51 -14.88 -18.46
CA LYS A 183 6.06 -14.85 -18.22
C LYS A 183 5.31 -14.29 -19.42
N ILE A 184 5.69 -13.13 -19.96
CA ILE A 184 5.00 -12.54 -21.12
C ILE A 184 5.14 -13.41 -22.38
N ALA A 185 6.24 -14.15 -22.53
CA ALA A 185 6.41 -15.11 -23.63
C ALA A 185 5.50 -16.34 -23.47
N SER A 186 5.15 -16.70 -22.23
CA SER A 186 4.22 -17.81 -21.93
C SER A 186 2.75 -17.39 -22.07
N ILE A 187 2.45 -16.09 -22.04
CA ILE A 187 1.07 -15.58 -22.15
C ILE A 187 0.71 -15.49 -23.64
N SER A 188 -0.14 -16.41 -24.08
CA SER A 188 -0.64 -16.47 -25.45
C SER A 188 -1.94 -15.73 -25.70
N THR A 189 -2.42 -14.97 -24.71
CA THR A 189 -3.66 -14.21 -24.80
C THR A 189 -3.37 -12.73 -24.97
N SER A 190 -4.14 -12.09 -25.85
CA SER A 190 -4.18 -10.62 -26.01
C SER A 190 -5.09 -9.93 -24.99
N ASP A 191 -5.84 -10.69 -24.18
CA ASP A 191 -6.79 -10.17 -23.21
C ASP A 191 -6.07 -9.69 -21.95
N GLU A 192 -6.25 -8.41 -21.64
CA GLU A 192 -5.63 -7.72 -20.50
C GLU A 192 -6.08 -8.31 -19.16
N ILE A 193 -7.30 -8.83 -19.07
CA ILE A 193 -7.84 -9.44 -17.85
C ILE A 193 -7.16 -10.79 -17.58
N GLU A 194 -6.88 -11.56 -18.63
CA GLU A 194 -6.14 -12.82 -18.48
C GLU A 194 -4.68 -12.56 -18.15
N VAL A 195 -4.03 -11.60 -18.83
CA VAL A 195 -2.64 -11.19 -18.56
C VAL A 195 -2.46 -10.80 -17.09
N GLN A 196 -3.42 -10.08 -16.50
CA GLN A 196 -3.38 -9.70 -15.08
C GLN A 196 -3.35 -10.90 -14.12
N LYS A 197 -3.94 -12.05 -14.49
CA LYS A 197 -3.95 -13.25 -13.64
C LYS A 197 -2.59 -13.94 -13.58
N TYR A 198 -1.77 -13.78 -14.63
CA TYR A 198 -0.45 -14.41 -14.74
C TYR A 198 0.69 -13.51 -14.25
N LEU A 199 0.44 -12.21 -14.12
CA LEU A 199 1.44 -11.22 -13.69
C LEU A 199 1.18 -10.75 -12.26
N THR A 200 2.25 -10.50 -11.51
CA THR A 200 2.14 -9.79 -10.23
C THR A 200 1.76 -8.32 -10.46
N LYS A 201 1.28 -7.64 -9.42
CA LYS A 201 0.83 -6.24 -9.50
C LYS A 201 1.90 -5.29 -10.08
N GLN A 202 3.17 -5.52 -9.76
CA GLN A 202 4.30 -4.73 -10.27
C GLN A 202 4.60 -5.05 -11.74
N GLU A 203 4.61 -6.34 -12.11
CA GLU A 203 4.80 -6.80 -13.49
C GLU A 203 3.69 -6.33 -14.41
N TYR A 204 2.43 -6.37 -13.96
CA TYR A 204 1.29 -5.88 -14.71
C TYR A 204 1.37 -4.36 -14.94
N LYS A 205 1.81 -3.59 -13.93
CA LYS A 205 2.03 -2.15 -14.06
C LYS A 205 3.13 -1.85 -15.08
N LEU A 206 4.22 -2.62 -15.06
CA LEU A 206 5.27 -2.53 -16.06
C LEU A 206 4.74 -2.89 -17.45
N PHE A 207 3.97 -3.96 -17.58
CA PHE A 207 3.35 -4.38 -18.85
C PHE A 207 2.44 -3.30 -19.43
N GLN A 208 1.55 -2.71 -18.64
CA GLN A 208 0.67 -1.62 -19.08
C GLN A 208 1.49 -0.42 -19.57
N LYS A 209 2.54 -0.05 -18.84
CA LYS A 209 3.44 1.06 -19.20
C LYS A 209 4.19 0.77 -20.51
N LEU A 210 4.78 -0.41 -20.63
CA LEU A 210 5.47 -0.82 -21.86
C LEU A 210 4.53 -0.86 -23.07
N ARG A 211 3.29 -1.32 -22.89
CA ARG A 211 2.26 -1.33 -23.94
C ARG A 211 1.84 0.10 -24.31
N GLN A 212 1.63 0.96 -23.31
CA GLN A 212 1.27 2.37 -23.53
C GLN A 212 2.36 3.11 -24.32
N TYR A 213 3.63 2.80 -24.04
CA TYR A 213 4.77 3.39 -24.74
C TYR A 213 5.13 2.67 -26.04
N SER A 214 4.29 1.74 -26.50
CA SER A 214 4.52 0.93 -27.71
C SER A 214 5.87 0.21 -27.73
N VAL A 215 6.44 -0.08 -26.56
CA VAL A 215 7.70 -0.83 -26.40
C VAL A 215 7.45 -2.34 -26.54
N ILE A 216 6.20 -2.79 -26.33
CA ILE A 216 5.78 -4.16 -26.55
C ILE A 216 4.56 -4.23 -27.46
N TYR A 217 4.51 -5.25 -28.32
CA TYR A 217 3.37 -5.58 -29.16
C TYR A 217 3.01 -7.05 -29.04
N PHE A 218 1.74 -7.36 -29.25
CA PHE A 218 1.29 -8.75 -29.36
C PHE A 218 1.48 -9.22 -30.79
N ASP A 219 2.31 -10.24 -30.97
CA ASP A 219 2.46 -10.91 -32.25
C ASP A 219 1.38 -11.99 -32.38
N ALA A 220 0.48 -11.80 -33.34
CA ALA A 220 -0.63 -12.72 -33.59
C ALA A 220 -0.17 -14.06 -34.20
N ASP A 221 0.97 -14.07 -34.89
CA ASP A 221 1.53 -15.28 -35.51
C ASP A 221 2.24 -16.14 -34.46
N SER A 222 3.04 -15.51 -33.58
CA SER A 222 3.70 -16.23 -32.49
C SER A 222 2.88 -16.33 -31.21
N LYS A 223 1.66 -15.79 -31.19
CA LYS A 223 0.76 -15.68 -30.02
C LYS A 223 1.54 -15.35 -28.76
N SER A 224 2.38 -14.33 -28.82
CA SER A 224 3.26 -13.96 -27.72
C SER A 224 3.58 -12.48 -27.78
N TRP A 225 3.84 -11.90 -26.62
CA TRP A 225 4.24 -10.51 -26.52
C TRP A 225 5.73 -10.36 -26.83
N LYS A 226 6.04 -9.49 -27.79
CA LYS A 226 7.41 -9.17 -28.21
C LYS A 226 7.74 -7.71 -27.91
N PHE A 227 9.01 -7.45 -27.62
CA PHE A 227 9.52 -6.10 -27.52
C PHE A 227 9.78 -5.55 -28.93
N VAL A 228 9.41 -4.29 -29.15
CA VAL A 228 9.83 -3.53 -30.32
C VAL A 228 11.33 -3.26 -30.14
N SER A 229 12.14 -3.92 -30.96
CA SER A 229 13.58 -3.68 -31.05
C SER A 229 13.87 -2.53 -32.00
#